data_AF-A0A6G1BWZ1-F1
#
_entry.id   AF-A0A6G1BWZ1-F1
#
_cell.length_a   1.000
_cell.length_b   1.000
_cell.length_c   1.000
_cell.angle_alpha   90.00
_cell.angle_beta   90.00
_cell.angle_gamma   90.00
#
_symmetry.space_group_name_H-M   'P 1'
#
loop_
_entity.id
_entity.type
_entity.pdbx_description
1 polymer ?
#
loop_
_entity_poly.entity_id
_entity_poly.type
_entity_poly.pdbx_seq_one_letter_code
_entity_poly.pdbx_strand_id
1 'polypeptide(L)'
;EEYDTHDPKEMGTLLPYLTKRSEIIEIVGASDIIFALSQSGVCAAFSRVSNQRICFLNGRPDEVIRSLFYNKNNDSLITVSVYGSENFSALRCRTTRIEYIRRGKPDAGFPLFESESLKWPGFVEFDDVNGKVLTYSAQDSEILTGKCLAKIKAANLSKQRVSKFQSTPSEALGDITALYYDEEREEIYTGNRQGLVHVWSN
;
A
#
# COMPACT_ATOMS: atom_id res chain seq x y z
N GLU A 1 9.10 -28.02 0.09
CA GLU A 1 9.59 -27.13 -0.99
C GLU A 1 9.63 -25.72 -0.44
N GLU A 2 10.59 -24.90 -0.88
CA GLU A 2 10.86 -23.58 -0.30
C GLU A 2 11.09 -22.55 -1.42
N TYR A 3 10.60 -21.33 -1.23
CA TYR A 3 10.84 -20.19 -2.13
C TYR A 3 11.84 -19.24 -1.47
N ASP A 4 12.99 -18.99 -2.11
CA ASP A 4 13.96 -18.03 -1.60
C ASP A 4 13.77 -16.64 -2.22
N THR A 5 13.49 -15.65 -1.38
CA THR A 5 13.36 -14.24 -1.74
C THR A 5 14.69 -13.50 -1.78
N HIS A 6 15.79 -14.15 -1.37
CA HIS A 6 17.12 -13.55 -1.37
C HIS A 6 17.96 -14.10 -2.52
N ASP A 7 18.53 -13.20 -3.34
CA ASP A 7 19.44 -13.56 -4.42
C ASP A 7 20.57 -12.54 -4.57
N PRO A 8 21.77 -12.84 -4.07
CA PRO A 8 22.88 -11.90 -4.13
C PRO A 8 23.28 -11.48 -5.56
N LYS A 9 22.99 -12.30 -6.58
CA LYS A 9 23.37 -12.03 -7.97
C LYS A 9 22.39 -11.08 -8.65
N GLU A 10 21.09 -11.31 -8.47
CA GLU A 10 20.04 -10.47 -9.05
C GLU A 10 19.76 -9.20 -8.24
N MET A 11 20.07 -9.18 -6.95
CA MET A 11 19.90 -8.01 -6.07
C MET A 11 21.05 -7.00 -6.15
N GLY A 12 22.07 -7.23 -6.99
CA GLY A 12 23.24 -6.36 -7.12
C GLY A 12 22.94 -4.92 -7.60
N THR A 13 21.73 -4.70 -8.12
CA THR A 13 21.25 -3.37 -8.54
C THR A 13 20.49 -2.62 -7.43
N LEU A 14 20.15 -3.27 -6.31
CA LEU A 14 19.44 -2.65 -5.18
C LEU A 14 20.41 -1.98 -4.20
N LEU A 15 19.90 -1.03 -3.40
CA LEU A 15 20.69 -0.43 -2.33
C LEU A 15 21.17 -1.48 -1.30
N PRO A 16 22.36 -1.33 -0.70
CA PRO A 16 22.98 -2.37 0.13
C PRO A 16 22.20 -2.83 1.37
N TYR A 17 21.25 -2.03 1.87
CA TYR A 17 20.39 -2.44 2.98
C TYR A 17 19.22 -3.32 2.52
N LEU A 18 18.80 -3.21 1.25
CA LEU A 18 17.78 -4.05 0.64
C LEU A 18 18.32 -5.44 0.29
N THR A 19 19.63 -5.55 0.07
CA THR A 19 20.29 -6.82 -0.27
C THR A 19 20.50 -7.74 0.93
N LYS A 20 20.23 -7.30 2.16
CA LYS A 20 20.29 -8.19 3.33
C LYS A 20 19.02 -9.02 3.42
N ARG A 21 19.17 -10.31 3.74
CA ARG A 21 18.04 -11.19 4.07
C ARG A 21 17.24 -10.57 5.22
N SER A 22 15.93 -10.50 5.06
CA SER A 22 14.99 -9.98 6.05
C SER A 22 13.75 -10.87 6.13
N GLU A 23 13.00 -10.74 7.22
CA GLU A 23 11.76 -11.50 7.43
C GLU A 23 10.71 -11.18 6.36
N ILE A 24 9.80 -12.13 6.10
CA ILE A 24 8.66 -11.92 5.21
C ILE A 24 7.51 -11.35 6.04
N ILE A 25 7.01 -10.18 5.66
CA ILE A 25 5.96 -9.47 6.40
C ILE A 25 4.59 -9.58 5.73
N GLU A 26 4.55 -9.90 4.44
CA GLU A 26 3.30 -10.02 3.70
C GLU A 26 3.46 -11.03 2.55
N ILE A 27 2.42 -11.84 2.36
CA ILE A 27 2.32 -12.82 1.27
C ILE A 27 0.98 -12.62 0.58
N VAL A 28 1.00 -12.46 -0.74
CA VAL A 28 -0.20 -12.32 -1.57
C VAL A 28 -0.21 -13.42 -2.62
N GLY A 29 -1.34 -14.11 -2.77
CA GLY A 29 -1.56 -15.08 -3.83
C GLY A 29 -2.43 -14.51 -4.94
N ALA A 30 -2.00 -14.63 -6.19
CA ALA A 30 -2.80 -14.30 -7.37
C ALA A 30 -2.68 -15.42 -8.41
N SER A 31 -3.76 -16.19 -8.60
CA SER A 31 -3.78 -17.33 -9.52
C SER A 31 -2.65 -18.35 -9.22
N ASP A 32 -1.72 -18.52 -10.16
CA ASP A 32 -0.56 -19.41 -10.14
C ASP A 32 0.72 -18.72 -9.65
N ILE A 33 0.62 -17.51 -9.09
CA ILE A 33 1.76 -16.74 -8.58
C ILE A 33 1.60 -16.49 -7.09
N ILE A 34 2.72 -16.62 -6.37
CA ILE A 34 2.87 -16.14 -4.98
C ILE A 34 3.80 -14.94 -4.99
N PHE A 35 3.39 -13.90 -4.27
CA PHE A 35 4.21 -12.73 -3.98
C PHE A 35 4.63 -12.78 -2.52
N ALA A 36 5.90 -12.52 -2.26
CA ALA A 36 6.43 -12.39 -0.91
C ALA A 36 7.12 -11.04 -0.77
N LEU A 37 6.68 -10.26 0.21
CA LEU A 37 7.28 -8.97 0.57
C LEU A 37 8.09 -9.13 1.86
N SER A 38 9.36 -8.76 1.79
CA SER A 38 10.24 -8.73 2.95
C SER A 38 10.11 -7.43 3.74
N GLN A 39 10.50 -7.44 5.01
CA GLN A 39 10.53 -6.25 5.87
C GLN A 39 11.45 -5.15 5.33
N SER A 40 12.52 -5.52 4.61
CA SER A 40 13.37 -4.54 3.93
C SER A 40 12.67 -3.83 2.77
N GLY A 41 11.52 -4.33 2.31
CA GLY A 41 10.74 -3.79 1.20
C GLY A 41 11.09 -4.38 -0.16
N VAL A 42 11.76 -5.54 -0.18
CA VAL A 42 12.00 -6.31 -1.41
C VAL A 42 10.80 -7.22 -1.63
N CYS A 43 10.23 -7.15 -2.83
CA CYS A 43 9.15 -8.05 -3.22
C CYS A 43 9.60 -8.97 -4.35
N ALA A 44 9.32 -10.27 -4.22
CA ALA A 44 9.58 -11.27 -5.24
C ALA A 44 8.30 -12.02 -5.63
N ALA A 45 8.18 -12.35 -6.92
CA ALA A 45 7.13 -13.18 -7.49
C ALA A 45 7.66 -14.58 -7.78
N PHE A 46 6.87 -15.61 -7.46
CA PHE A 46 7.19 -17.02 -7.68
C PHE A 46 6.06 -17.72 -8.41
N SER A 47 6.41 -18.56 -9.39
CA SER A 47 5.44 -19.43 -10.04
C SER A 47 5.18 -20.65 -9.15
N ARG A 48 3.90 -20.92 -8.88
CA ARG A 48 3.44 -22.14 -8.20
C ARG A 48 3.50 -23.38 -9.10
N VAL A 49 3.67 -23.19 -10.41
CA VAL A 49 3.73 -24.28 -11.39
C VAL A 49 5.17 -24.76 -11.57
N SER A 50 6.11 -23.83 -11.80
CA SER A 50 7.52 -24.19 -12.00
C SER A 50 8.33 -24.22 -10.70
N ASN A 51 7.76 -23.73 -9.60
CA ASN A 51 8.44 -23.51 -8.33
C ASN A 51 9.69 -22.61 -8.42
N GLN A 52 9.74 -21.72 -9.43
CA GLN A 52 10.85 -20.80 -9.63
C GLN A 52 10.43 -19.35 -9.41
N ARG A 53 11.41 -18.53 -9.02
CA ARG A 53 11.24 -17.07 -8.99
C ARG A 53 11.04 -16.58 -10.41
N ILE A 54 10.02 -15.75 -10.60
CA ILE A 54 9.74 -15.10 -11.88
C ILE A 54 10.55 -13.82 -11.99
N CYS A 55 10.45 -12.94 -10.98
CA CYS A 55 11.18 -11.67 -10.92
C CYS A 55 11.10 -11.04 -9.52
N PHE A 56 11.93 -10.02 -9.29
CA PHE A 56 11.69 -9.01 -8.26
C PHE A 56 10.74 -7.94 -8.78
N LEU A 57 9.88 -7.40 -7.91
CA LEU A 57 8.90 -6.38 -8.32
C LEU A 57 9.45 -4.96 -8.18
N ASN A 58 10.50 -4.74 -7.37
CA ASN A 58 11.15 -3.44 -7.21
C ASN A 58 11.68 -2.96 -8.58
N GLY A 59 11.15 -1.85 -9.07
CA GLY A 59 11.53 -1.26 -10.36
C GLY A 59 12.71 -0.29 -10.25
N ARG A 60 13.03 0.19 -9.04
CA ARG A 60 14.19 1.07 -8.80
C ARG A 60 15.08 0.58 -7.64
N PRO A 61 16.39 0.89 -7.68
CA PRO A 61 17.35 0.55 -6.61
C PRO A 61 16.96 1.05 -5.23
N ASP A 62 16.28 2.19 -5.17
CA ASP A 62 15.89 2.91 -3.97
C ASP A 62 14.40 2.73 -3.61
N GLU A 63 13.69 1.85 -4.32
CA GLU A 63 12.28 1.54 -4.05
C GLU A 63 12.16 0.58 -2.87
N VAL A 64 11.33 0.96 -1.90
CA VAL A 64 10.95 0.15 -0.75
C VAL A 64 9.45 -0.09 -0.82
N ILE A 65 9.06 -1.32 -1.18
CA ILE A 65 7.64 -1.72 -1.20
C ILE A 65 7.18 -1.91 0.25
N ARG A 66 6.00 -1.38 0.58
CA ARG A 66 5.42 -1.37 1.92
C ARG A 66 4.18 -2.23 2.05
N SER A 67 3.43 -2.39 0.97
CA SER A 67 2.25 -3.23 0.94
C SER A 67 1.94 -3.71 -0.47
N LEU A 68 1.31 -4.88 -0.55
CA LEU A 68 0.82 -5.51 -1.76
C LEU A 68 -0.70 -5.65 -1.72
N PHE A 69 -1.36 -5.44 -2.84
CA PHE A 69 -2.79 -5.71 -2.95
C PHE A 69 -3.10 -6.36 -4.29
N TYR A 70 -3.78 -7.52 -4.26
CA TYR A 70 -4.24 -8.17 -5.48
C TYR A 70 -5.65 -7.69 -5.83
N ASN A 71 -5.76 -6.96 -6.94
CA ASN A 71 -7.02 -6.52 -7.50
C ASN A 71 -7.60 -7.61 -8.42
N LYS A 72 -8.55 -8.38 -7.88
CA LYS A 72 -9.25 -9.45 -8.60
C LYS A 72 -10.09 -8.92 -9.77
N ASN A 73 -10.56 -7.66 -9.72
CA ASN A 73 -11.48 -7.12 -10.71
C ASN A 73 -10.83 -6.91 -12.08
N ASN A 74 -9.53 -6.58 -12.12
CA ASN A 74 -8.81 -6.34 -13.37
C ASN A 74 -7.51 -7.17 -13.49
N ASP A 75 -7.38 -8.22 -12.68
CA ASP A 75 -6.23 -9.12 -12.61
C ASP A 75 -4.88 -8.36 -12.56
N SER A 76 -4.75 -7.49 -11.57
CA SER A 76 -3.52 -6.71 -11.35
C SER A 76 -3.05 -6.76 -9.90
N LEU A 77 -1.74 -6.66 -9.72
CA LEU A 77 -1.12 -6.41 -8.43
C LEU A 77 -0.88 -4.91 -8.28
N ILE A 78 -1.31 -4.36 -7.16
CA ILE A 78 -1.00 -3.00 -6.75
C ILE A 78 0.11 -3.06 -5.70
N THR A 79 1.18 -2.31 -5.94
CA THR A 79 2.29 -2.14 -4.99
C THR A 79 2.25 -0.72 -4.44
N VAL A 80 2.33 -0.59 -3.11
CA VAL A 80 2.51 0.69 -2.44
C VAL A 80 3.98 0.81 -2.04
N SER A 81 4.68 1.81 -2.58
CA SER A 81 6.12 1.98 -2.41
C SER A 81 6.47 3.36 -1.89
N VAL A 82 7.63 3.47 -1.23
CA VAL A 82 8.32 4.74 -0.96
C VAL A 82 9.71 4.71 -1.60
N TYR A 83 10.27 5.86 -1.93
CA TYR A 83 11.56 5.97 -2.60
C TYR A 83 12.60 6.70 -1.75
N GLY A 84 13.82 6.17 -1.67
CA GLY A 84 14.92 6.81 -0.95
C GLY A 84 15.30 8.17 -1.52
N SER A 85 15.25 8.33 -2.86
CA SER A 85 15.46 9.61 -3.53
C SER A 85 14.43 10.69 -3.17
N GLU A 86 13.26 10.29 -2.68
CA GLU A 86 12.20 11.19 -2.20
C GLU A 86 12.20 11.28 -0.65
N ASN A 87 13.30 10.91 0.01
CA ASN A 87 13.43 10.83 1.47
C ASN A 87 12.33 9.97 2.13
N PHE A 88 11.82 8.97 1.40
CA PHE A 88 10.68 8.14 1.82
C PHE A 88 9.42 8.93 2.20
N SER A 89 9.29 10.17 1.71
CA SER A 89 8.25 11.11 2.16
C SER A 89 6.91 10.93 1.47
N ALA A 90 6.86 10.17 0.38
CA ALA A 90 5.68 10.01 -0.47
C ALA A 90 5.40 8.53 -0.77
N LEU A 91 4.15 8.12 -0.59
CA LEU A 91 3.67 6.84 -1.08
C LEU A 91 3.36 6.95 -2.57
N ARG A 92 3.84 5.97 -3.34
CA ARG A 92 3.55 5.79 -4.75
C ARG A 92 2.84 4.46 -4.93
N CYS A 93 1.69 4.51 -5.59
CA CYS A 93 0.96 3.30 -5.95
C CYS A 93 1.23 2.99 -7.41
N ARG A 94 1.63 1.75 -7.70
CA ARG A 94 1.79 1.24 -9.06
C ARG A 94 0.90 0.02 -9.23
N THR A 95 0.16 -0.03 -10.32
CA THR A 95 -0.62 -1.20 -10.72
C THR A 95 0.09 -1.92 -11.85
N THR A 96 0.25 -3.23 -11.71
CA THR A 96 0.93 -4.09 -12.69
C THR A 96 0.06 -5.30 -12.95
N ARG A 97 -0.35 -5.52 -14.21
CA ARG A 97 -1.15 -6.70 -14.56
C ARG A 97 -0.38 -7.98 -14.26
N ILE A 98 -1.09 -9.00 -13.77
CA ILE A 98 -0.49 -10.30 -13.46
C ILE A 98 0.16 -10.90 -14.72
N GLU A 99 -0.40 -10.68 -15.91
CA GLU A 99 0.20 -11.13 -17.18
C GLU A 99 1.60 -10.56 -17.45
N TYR A 100 1.89 -9.33 -17.03
CA TYR A 100 3.22 -8.73 -17.20
C TYR A 100 4.21 -9.30 -16.20
N ILE A 101 3.77 -9.52 -14.96
CA ILE A 101 4.55 -10.17 -13.93
C ILE A 101 4.92 -11.59 -14.37
N ARG A 102 3.98 -12.38 -14.91
CA ARG A 102 4.25 -13.73 -15.45
C ARG A 102 5.37 -13.75 -16.49
N ARG A 103 5.52 -12.67 -17.25
CA ARG A 103 6.54 -12.52 -18.29
C ARG A 103 7.86 -11.95 -17.76
N GLY A 104 7.99 -11.74 -16.45
CA GLY A 104 9.15 -11.11 -15.84
C GLY A 104 9.30 -9.63 -16.17
N LYS A 105 8.18 -8.93 -16.47
CA LYS A 105 8.15 -7.50 -16.84
C LYS A 105 7.39 -6.66 -15.80
N PRO A 106 7.87 -6.58 -14.56
CA PRO A 106 7.21 -5.80 -13.51
C PRO A 106 7.23 -4.28 -13.81
N ASP A 107 8.20 -3.81 -14.58
CA ASP A 107 8.38 -2.43 -15.04
C ASP A 107 7.30 -1.94 -16.01
N ALA A 108 6.55 -2.85 -16.64
CA ALA A 108 5.40 -2.51 -17.49
C ALA A 108 4.17 -2.04 -16.69
N GLY A 109 4.25 -1.99 -15.36
CA GLY A 109 3.24 -1.37 -14.52
C GLY A 109 3.20 0.15 -14.68
N PHE A 110 2.05 0.75 -14.39
CA PHE A 110 1.86 2.20 -14.49
C PHE A 110 1.46 2.79 -13.12
N PRO A 111 1.79 4.07 -12.87
CA PRO A 111 1.33 4.76 -11.68
C PRO A 111 -0.20 4.70 -11.60
N LEU A 112 -0.72 4.28 -10.45
CA LEU A 112 -2.16 4.29 -10.20
C LEU A 112 -2.66 5.72 -9.98
N PHE A 113 -1.78 6.59 -9.47
CA PHE A 113 -2.01 8.02 -9.30
C PHE A 113 -0.91 8.79 -10.04
N GLU A 114 -1.29 9.54 -11.08
CA GLU A 114 -0.34 10.29 -11.92
C GLU A 114 0.05 11.64 -11.31
N SER A 115 -0.88 12.33 -10.64
CA SER A 115 -0.67 13.65 -10.02
C SER A 115 -0.43 13.59 -8.51
N GLU A 116 -0.92 12.54 -7.84
CA GLU A 116 -1.02 12.54 -6.38
C GLU A 116 0.22 11.94 -5.72
N SER A 117 0.77 12.69 -4.77
CA SER A 117 1.82 12.24 -3.87
C SER A 117 1.20 12.17 -2.48
N LEU A 118 0.90 10.96 -2.01
CA LEU A 118 0.41 10.76 -0.66
C LEU A 118 1.58 10.98 0.30
N LYS A 119 1.78 12.24 0.67
CA LYS A 119 2.84 12.65 1.58
C LYS A 119 2.56 12.14 2.97
N TRP A 120 3.63 11.72 3.64
CA TRP A 120 3.58 11.30 5.02
C TRP A 120 3.18 12.46 5.95
N PRO A 121 2.28 12.24 6.94
CA PRO A 121 1.51 11.02 7.18
C PRO A 121 0.36 10.85 6.16
N GLY A 122 0.33 9.68 5.54
CA GLY A 122 -0.68 9.29 4.55
C GLY A 122 -0.87 7.78 4.50
N PHE A 123 -2.07 7.33 4.15
CA PHE A 123 -2.46 5.91 4.13
C PHE A 123 -3.23 5.60 2.86
N VAL A 124 -3.11 4.36 2.40
CA VAL A 124 -3.89 3.80 1.30
C VAL A 124 -4.45 2.46 1.76
N GLU A 125 -5.75 2.28 1.57
CA GLU A 125 -6.43 1.01 1.79
C GLU A 125 -7.24 0.67 0.54
N PHE A 126 -7.12 -0.58 0.11
CA PHE A 126 -7.78 -1.08 -1.09
C PHE A 126 -8.88 -2.05 -0.70
N ASP A 127 -10.06 -1.83 -1.27
CA ASP A 127 -11.21 -2.70 -1.09
C ASP A 127 -11.36 -3.63 -2.31
N ASP A 128 -11.29 -4.94 -2.08
CA ASP A 128 -11.33 -5.95 -3.14
C ASP A 128 -12.75 -6.32 -3.59
N VAL A 129 -13.76 -6.09 -2.75
CA VAL A 129 -15.17 -6.38 -3.05
C VAL A 129 -15.74 -5.35 -4.01
N ASN A 130 -15.42 -4.08 -3.80
CA ASN A 130 -16.03 -2.99 -4.53
C ASN A 130 -15.06 -2.26 -5.49
N GLY A 131 -13.78 -2.63 -5.51
CA GLY A 131 -12.77 -2.00 -6.37
C GLY A 131 -12.52 -0.53 -6.01
N LYS A 132 -12.57 -0.23 -4.72
CA LYS A 132 -12.48 1.13 -4.17
C LYS A 132 -11.11 1.34 -3.53
N VAL A 133 -10.67 2.59 -3.47
CA VAL A 133 -9.42 2.96 -2.77
C VAL A 133 -9.72 4.10 -1.82
N LEU A 134 -9.39 3.89 -0.54
CA LEU A 134 -9.43 4.91 0.49
C LEU A 134 -8.03 5.51 0.64
N THR A 135 -7.93 6.84 0.63
CA THR A 135 -6.65 7.55 0.73
C THR A 135 -6.74 8.69 1.74
N TYR A 136 -5.75 8.78 2.64
CA TYR A 136 -5.54 9.92 3.51
C TYR A 136 -4.21 10.61 3.17
N SER A 137 -4.20 11.94 3.07
CA SER A 137 -2.98 12.76 3.03
C SER A 137 -3.16 13.98 3.93
N ALA A 138 -2.26 14.16 4.88
CA ALA A 138 -2.35 15.25 5.86
C ALA A 138 -2.08 16.66 5.27
N GLN A 139 -1.54 16.76 4.05
CA GLN A 139 -1.14 18.06 3.47
C GLN A 139 -1.95 18.47 2.23
N ASP A 140 -2.67 17.55 1.57
CA ASP A 140 -3.44 17.89 0.37
C ASP A 140 -4.94 17.96 0.64
N SER A 141 -5.49 19.17 0.56
CA SER A 141 -6.92 19.43 0.80
C SER A 141 -7.79 19.27 -0.45
N GLU A 142 -7.18 19.04 -1.62
CA GLU A 142 -7.87 18.97 -2.92
C GLU A 142 -7.35 17.83 -3.79
N ILE A 143 -7.91 16.64 -3.61
CA ILE A 143 -7.81 15.58 -4.63
C ILE A 143 -9.11 15.59 -5.46
N LEU A 144 -8.98 15.77 -6.78
CA LEU A 144 -10.04 15.55 -7.77
C LEU A 144 -9.66 14.37 -8.68
N THR A 145 -10.57 13.41 -8.76
CA THR A 145 -10.76 12.38 -9.79
C THR A 145 -9.68 11.31 -10.00
N GLY A 146 -9.58 10.39 -9.03
CA GLY A 146 -9.94 8.97 -9.25
C GLY A 146 -11.22 8.69 -8.45
N LYS A 147 -11.96 7.59 -8.64
CA LYS A 147 -13.14 7.25 -7.80
C LYS A 147 -12.71 6.93 -6.35
N CYS A 148 -12.27 7.95 -5.61
CA CYS A 148 -12.07 7.96 -4.18
C CYS A 148 -13.44 8.12 -3.53
N LEU A 149 -13.85 7.17 -2.69
CA LEU A 149 -15.21 7.15 -2.14
C LEU A 149 -15.35 7.79 -0.78
N ALA A 150 -14.27 8.03 -0.07
CA ALA A 150 -14.34 8.84 1.13
C ALA A 150 -13.10 9.72 1.27
N LYS A 151 -13.37 11.01 1.45
CA LYS A 151 -12.40 12.07 1.71
C LYS A 151 -12.66 12.58 3.12
N ILE A 152 -11.79 12.23 4.06
CA ILE A 152 -11.87 12.76 5.42
C ILE A 152 -11.24 14.17 5.42
N LYS A 153 -12.06 15.21 5.20
CA LYS A 153 -11.66 16.60 5.48
C LYS A 153 -11.95 16.91 6.94
N ALA A 154 -10.95 17.32 7.70
CA ALA A 154 -11.11 17.76 9.10
C ALA A 154 -12.19 18.86 9.27
N ALA A 155 -12.46 19.65 8.22
CA ALA A 155 -13.45 20.72 8.22
C ALA A 155 -14.92 20.27 8.03
N ASN A 156 -15.19 19.04 7.55
CA ASN A 156 -16.54 18.58 7.18
C ASN A 156 -17.10 17.47 8.09
N LEU A 157 -16.43 17.13 9.20
CA LEU A 157 -16.83 16.02 10.06
C LEU A 157 -17.60 16.51 11.26
N SER A 158 -18.90 16.20 11.33
CA SER A 158 -19.62 16.28 12.60
C SER A 158 -19.28 15.06 13.45
N LYS A 159 -18.70 15.27 14.64
CA LYS A 159 -18.61 14.22 15.65
C LYS A 159 -20.02 13.73 15.99
N GLN A 160 -20.44 12.56 15.52
CA GLN A 160 -21.59 11.90 16.10
C GLN A 160 -21.14 10.80 17.07
N ARG A 161 -21.70 10.91 18.28
CA ARG A 161 -21.60 10.00 19.43
C ARG A 161 -20.29 10.04 20.22
N VAL A 162 -20.31 10.97 21.18
CA VAL A 162 -19.73 10.91 22.54
C VAL A 162 -18.65 9.83 22.76
N SER A 163 -17.40 10.15 22.42
CA SER A 163 -16.23 9.48 22.99
C SER A 163 -16.03 9.98 24.43
N LYS A 164 -15.71 9.07 25.37
CA LYS A 164 -15.28 9.45 26.74
C LYS A 164 -13.99 10.30 26.76
N PHE A 165 -13.29 10.38 25.63
CA PHE A 165 -12.10 11.19 25.40
C PHE A 165 -12.38 12.31 24.40
N GLN A 166 -12.10 13.56 24.78
CA GLN A 166 -12.40 14.77 24.02
C GLN A 166 -11.32 15.14 22.97
N SER A 167 -10.87 14.21 22.14
CA SER A 167 -9.97 14.56 21.02
C SER A 167 -10.72 15.32 19.94
N THR A 168 -10.24 16.49 19.52
CA THR A 168 -10.77 17.25 18.37
C THR A 168 -10.60 16.47 17.06
N PRO A 169 -11.40 16.73 16.00
CA PRO A 169 -11.22 16.07 14.71
C PRO A 169 -9.81 16.27 14.13
N SER A 170 -9.19 17.43 14.38
CA SER A 170 -7.80 17.70 13.98
C SER A 170 -6.80 16.81 14.72
N GLU A 171 -6.99 16.56 16.02
CA GLU A 171 -6.10 15.69 16.82
C GLU A 171 -6.28 14.21 16.47
N ALA A 172 -7.51 13.78 16.17
CA ALA A 172 -7.79 12.42 15.74
C ALA A 172 -7.13 12.08 14.39
N LEU A 173 -6.93 13.08 13.53
CA LEU A 173 -6.30 12.94 12.21
C LEU A 173 -4.80 13.29 12.20
N GLY A 174 -4.26 13.86 13.28
CA GLY A 174 -2.89 14.37 13.34
C GLY A 174 -1.79 13.30 13.35
N ASP A 175 -2.10 12.06 13.74
CA ASP A 175 -1.12 10.98 13.95
C ASP A 175 -1.69 9.60 13.60
N ILE A 176 -2.43 9.51 12.49
CA ILE A 176 -3.01 8.25 12.04
C ILE A 176 -1.88 7.22 11.82
N THR A 177 -2.09 6.00 12.28
CA THR A 177 -1.20 4.83 12.10
C THR A 177 -1.91 3.65 11.46
N ALA A 178 -3.24 3.62 11.51
CA ALA A 178 -4.06 2.58 10.92
C ALA A 178 -5.36 3.20 10.39
N LEU A 179 -5.85 2.67 9.30
CA LEU A 179 -7.11 3.04 8.66
C LEU A 179 -7.85 1.75 8.33
N TYR A 180 -9.17 1.76 8.52
CA TYR A 180 -10.06 0.67 8.15
C TYR A 180 -11.41 1.26 7.72
N TYR A 181 -12.00 0.75 6.64
CA TYR A 181 -13.35 1.09 6.22
C TYR A 181 -14.30 -0.09 6.43
N ASP A 182 -15.36 0.14 7.23
CA ASP A 182 -16.44 -0.81 7.43
C ASP A 182 -17.54 -0.54 6.41
N GLU A 183 -17.61 -1.39 5.40
CA GLU A 183 -18.58 -1.24 4.31
C GLU A 183 -20.02 -1.50 4.73
N GLU A 184 -20.25 -2.43 5.68
CA GLU A 184 -21.61 -2.76 6.14
C GLU A 184 -22.23 -1.60 6.91
N ARG A 185 -21.38 -0.79 7.53
CA ARG A 185 -21.79 0.31 8.42
C ARG A 185 -21.57 1.69 7.80
N GLU A 186 -20.91 1.76 6.65
CA GLU A 186 -20.44 3.01 6.02
C GLU A 186 -19.63 3.88 7.01
N GLU A 187 -18.83 3.23 7.86
CA GLU A 187 -18.03 3.85 8.91
C GLU A 187 -16.53 3.75 8.57
N ILE A 188 -15.76 4.81 8.81
CA ILE A 188 -14.30 4.78 8.73
C ILE A 188 -13.73 4.74 10.14
N TYR A 189 -12.74 3.90 10.35
CA TYR A 189 -12.01 3.77 11.60
C TYR A 189 -10.57 4.24 11.40
N THR A 190 -10.09 5.14 12.25
CA THR A 190 -8.70 5.59 12.26
C THR A 190 -8.06 5.27 13.61
N GLY A 191 -6.97 4.51 13.61
CA GLY A 191 -6.10 4.33 14.77
C GLY A 191 -4.97 5.36 14.77
N ASN A 192 -4.56 5.86 15.95
CA ASN A 192 -3.45 6.81 16.07
C ASN A 192 -2.31 6.32 16.99
N ARG A 193 -1.17 7.03 16.98
CA ARG A 193 0.01 6.73 17.82
C ARG A 193 -0.26 6.70 19.34
N GLN A 194 -1.35 7.30 19.79
CA GLN A 194 -1.76 7.30 21.20
C GLN A 194 -2.55 6.03 21.57
N GLY A 195 -2.75 5.11 20.63
CA GLY A 195 -3.56 3.90 20.82
C GLY A 195 -5.06 4.17 20.82
N LEU A 196 -5.50 5.35 20.33
CA LEU A 196 -6.91 5.69 20.22
C LEU A 196 -7.46 5.27 18.85
N VAL A 197 -8.68 4.74 18.85
CA VAL A 197 -9.47 4.46 17.65
C VAL A 197 -10.60 5.47 17.57
N HIS A 198 -10.69 6.18 16.44
CA HIS A 198 -11.77 7.12 16.14
C HIS A 198 -12.65 6.53 15.04
N VAL A 199 -13.96 6.73 15.17
CA VAL A 199 -14.95 6.27 14.20
C VAL A 199 -15.55 7.49 13.53
N TRP A 200 -15.68 7.44 12.21
CA TRP A 200 -16.18 8.51 11.37
C TRP A 200 -17.32 7.95 10.53
N SER A 201 -18.54 8.45 10.72
CA SER A 201 -19.67 8.18 9.84
C SER A 201 -20.01 9.43 9.03
N ASN A 202 -20.61 9.25 7.87
CA ASN A 202 -21.19 10.35 7.09
C ASN A 202 -22.50 10.87 7.74
#